data_AF-A0A8T4S327-F1
#
_entry.id   AF-A0A8T4S327-F1
#
_cell.length_a   1.000
_cell.length_b   1.000
_cell.length_c   1.000
_cell.angle_alpha   90.00
_cell.angle_beta   90.00
_cell.angle_gamma   90.00
#
_symmetry.space_group_name_H-M   'P 1'
#
loop_
_entity.id
_entity.type
_entity.pdbx_description
1 polymer ?
#
loop_
_entity_poly.entity_id
_entity_poly.type
_entity_poly.pdbx_seq_one_letter_code
_entity_poly.pdbx_strand_id
1 'polypeptide(L)' 'MRLTLAEPKYLKDSISIISELVSETRIKVSSGGIELIAMDPANVAMVVFKLFPSA' A
#
# COMPACT_ATOMS: atom_id res chain seq x y z
N MET A 1 9.90 -1.58 14.97
CA MET A 1 10.46 -1.90 13.65
C MET A 1 10.78 -0.59 12.94
N ARG A 2 11.94 -0.45 12.28
CA ARG A 2 12.35 0.77 11.59
C ARG A 2 12.40 0.50 10.09
N LEU A 3 11.70 1.32 9.29
CA LEU A 3 11.62 1.18 7.84
C LEU A 3 12.17 2.46 7.20
N THR A 4 13.05 2.30 6.22
CA THR A 4 13.67 3.42 5.50
C THR A 4 13.35 3.25 4.02
N LEU A 5 12.89 4.32 3.37
CA LEU A 5 12.61 4.35 1.94
C LEU A 5 13.67 5.22 1.27
N ALA A 6 14.36 4.68 0.26
CA ALA A 6 15.31 5.46 -0.53
C ALA A 6 14.59 6.56 -1.31
N GLU A 7 13.44 6.22 -1.90
CA GLU A 7 12.59 7.14 -2.65
C GLU A 7 11.14 7.10 -2.11
N PRO A 8 10.79 7.96 -1.14
CA PRO A 8 9.44 7.98 -0.55
C PRO A 8 8.31 8.26 -1.54
N LYS A 9 8.61 8.86 -2.70
CA LYS A 9 7.61 9.20 -3.73
C LYS A 9 6.82 7.97 -4.20
N TYR A 10 7.46 6.81 -4.32
CA TYR A 10 6.78 5.60 -4.80
C TYR A 10 5.69 5.13 -3.84
N LEU A 11 5.92 5.24 -2.53
CA LEU A 11 4.88 4.96 -1.55
C LEU A 11 3.80 6.05 -1.58
N LYS A 12 4.20 7.33 -1.59
CA LYS A 12 3.27 8.46 -1.59
C LYS A 12 2.30 8.39 -2.78
N ASP A 13 2.82 8.28 -3.99
CA ASP A 13 2.03 8.33 -5.22
C ASP A 13 1.10 7.11 -5.30
N SER A 14 1.59 5.92 -4.88
CA SER A 14 0.74 4.72 -4.78
C SER A 14 -0.40 4.91 -3.79
N ILE A 15 -0.13 5.44 -2.60
CA ILE A 15 -1.17 5.69 -1.58
C ILE A 15 -2.16 6.76 -2.06
N SER A 16 -1.71 7.80 -2.76
CA SER A 16 -2.59 8.80 -3.37
C SER A 16 -3.59 8.16 -4.33
N ILE A 17 -3.14 7.30 -5.24
CA ILE A 17 -4.04 6.58 -6.15
C ILE A 17 -5.01 5.67 -5.39
N ILE A 18 -4.53 4.96 -4.37
CA ILE A 18 -5.38 4.07 -3.55
C ILE A 18 -6.46 4.87 -2.80
N SER A 19 -6.15 6.08 -2.35
CA SER A 19 -7.11 6.93 -1.62
C SER A 19 -8.28 7.43 -2.47
N GLU A 20 -8.17 7.37 -3.80
CA GLU A 20 -9.29 7.64 -4.70
C GLU A 20 -10.31 6.50 -4.73
N LEU A 21 -9.90 5.29 -4.31
CA LEU A 21 -10.72 4.08 -4.35
C LEU A 21 -11.26 3.67 -2.97
N VAL A 22 -10.54 3.97 -1.89
CA VAL A 22 -10.92 3.57 -0.53
C VAL A 22 -10.63 4.68 0.48
N SER A 23 -11.52 4.82 1.47
CA SER A 23 -11.36 5.83 2.54
C SER A 23 -10.46 5.34 3.68
N GLU A 24 -10.54 4.06 4.01
CA GLU A 24 -9.79 3.45 5.12
C GLU A 24 -9.24 2.08 4.71
N THR A 25 -8.03 1.77 5.15
CA THR A 25 -7.38 0.51 4.85
C THR A 25 -6.33 0.18 5.91
N ARG A 26 -5.94 -1.10 5.97
CA ARG A 26 -4.90 -1.58 6.87
C ARG A 26 -3.66 -1.95 6.07
N ILE A 27 -2.55 -1.30 6.40
CA ILE A 27 -1.24 -1.63 5.86
C ILE A 27 -0.60 -2.69 6.76
N LYS A 28 -0.23 -3.83 6.18
CA LYS A 28 0.55 -4.87 6.85
C LYS A 28 2.03 -4.65 6.56
N VAL A 29 2.83 -4.52 7.61
CA VAL A 29 4.29 -4.37 7.50
C VAL A 29 4.95 -5.59 8.13
N SER A 30 5.83 -6.25 7.38
CA SER A 30 6.53 -7.45 7.81
C SER A 30 7.94 -7.51 7.21
N SER A 31 8.70 -8.57 7.52
CA SER A 31 9.97 -8.86 6.85
C SER A 31 9.81 -9.09 5.34
N GLY A 32 8.62 -9.48 4.88
CA GLY A 32 8.28 -9.62 3.46
C GLY A 32 7.96 -8.29 2.75
N GLY A 33 8.04 -7.16 3.46
CA GLY A 33 7.73 -5.83 2.93
C GLY A 33 6.40 -5.27 3.43
N ILE A 34 5.86 -4.32 2.66
CA ILE A 34 4.58 -3.65 2.91
C ILE A 34 3.52 -4.25 2.00
N GLU A 35 2.39 -4.66 2.57
CA GLU A 35 1.25 -5.19 1.84
C GLU A 35 -0.03 -4.44 2.22
N LEU A 36 -0.89 -4.20 1.24
CA LEU A 36 -2.22 -3.65 1.41
C LEU A 36 -3.16 -4.36 0.42
N ILE A 37 -4.26 -4.88 0.96
CA ILE A 37 -5.36 -5.41 0.15
C ILE A 37 -6.60 -4.64 0.58
N ALA A 38 -7.26 -4.01 -0.38
CA ALA A 38 -8.46 -3.23 -0.14
C ALA A 38 -9.47 -3.47 -1.26
N MET A 39 -10.75 -3.38 -0.94
CA MET A 39 -11.84 -3.44 -1.90
C MET A 39 -12.55 -2.09 -1.87
N ASP A 40 -12.92 -1.59 -3.05
CA ASP A 40 -13.70 -0.36 -3.14
C ASP A 40 -15.08 -0.53 -2.46
N PRO A 41 -15.76 0.57 -2.06
CA PRO A 41 -17.04 0.49 -1.37
C PRO A 41 -18.15 -0.27 -2.12
N ALA A 42 -18.11 -0.31 -3.45
CA ALA A 42 -19.09 -1.02 -4.27
C ALA A 42 -18.72 -2.50 -4.52
N ASN A 43 -17.54 -2.96 -4.07
CA ASN A 43 -17.02 -4.32 -4.27
C ASN A 43 -16.84 -4.72 -5.75
N VAL A 44 -16.44 -3.77 -6.59
CA VAL A 44 -16.20 -3.96 -8.03
C VAL A 44 -14.71 -4.11 -8.35
N ALA A 45 -13.85 -3.40 -7.63
CA ALA A 45 -12.41 -3.32 -7.84
C ALA A 45 -11.64 -3.67 -6.57
N MET A 46 -10.72 -4.64 -6.69
CA MET A 46 -9.79 -5.00 -5.62
C MET A 46 -8.41 -4.40 -5.91
N VAL A 47 -7.88 -3.68 -4.93
CA VAL A 47 -6.51 -3.18 -4.93
C VAL A 47 -5.62 -4.19 -4.19
N VAL A 48 -4.56 -4.63 -4.86
CA VAL A 48 -3.48 -5.41 -4.24
C VAL A 48 -2.18 -4.64 -4.40
N PHE A 49 -1.72 -4.01 -3.33
CA PHE A 49 -0.47 -3.27 -3.28
C PHE A 49 0.58 -4.06 -2.50
N LYS A 50 1.77 -4.20 -3.08
CA LYS A 50 2.93 -4.83 -2.46
C LYS A 50 4.17 -3.99 -2.75
N LEU A 51 4.83 -3.52 -1.69
CA LEU A 51 6.16 -2.92 -1.78
C LEU A 51 7.15 -3.89 -1.12
N PHE A 52 7.95 -4.53 -1.96
CA PHE A 52 8.93 -5.51 -1.50
C PHE A 52 10.14 -4.80 -0.85
N PRO A 53 10.82 -5.47 0.10
CA PRO A 53 12.09 -5.00 0.62
C PRO A 53 13.09 -4.87 -0.53
N SER A 54 13.87 -3.78 -0.54
CA SER A 54 15.13 -3.77 -1.26
C SER A 54 16.09 -4.73 -0.53
N ALA A 55 16.76 -5.59 -1.28
CA ALA A 55 17.67 -6.63 -0.80
C ALA A 55 18.60 -6.21 0.35
#